data_AF-A0A8T4NQ69-F1
#
_entry.id   AF-A0A8T4NQ69-F1
#
_cell.length_a   1.000
_cell.length_b   1.000
_cell.length_c   1.000
_cell.angle_alpha   90.00
_cell.angle_beta   90.00
_cell.angle_gamma   90.00
#
_symmetry.space_group_name_H-M   'P 1'
#
loop_
_entity.id
_entity.type
_entity.pdbx_description
1 polymer ?
#
loop_
_entity_poly.entity_id
_entity_poly.type
_entity_poly.pdbx_seq_one_letter_code
_entity_poly.pdbx_strand_id
1 'polypeptide(L)'
;MGSVNIAVKKEAYEFLKSLKSDSKSFSDVILEFKERKGNKENILKFFGILKNNNILLSEAERNMKRFRRDFEKRVRHTALIMEKNRLK
;
A
#
# COMPACT_ATOMS: atom_id res chain seq x y z
N MET A 1 14.21 -30.38 11.61
CA MET A 1 13.18 -29.35 11.84
C MET A 1 11.90 -30.05 12.24
N GLY A 2 11.28 -29.67 13.35
CA GLY A 2 10.01 -30.28 13.78
C GLY A 2 8.86 -29.78 12.90
N SER A 3 7.93 -30.67 12.56
CA SER A 3 6.67 -30.30 11.91
C SER A 3 5.55 -30.26 12.94
N VAL A 4 4.63 -29.30 12.77
CA VAL A 4 3.43 -29.18 13.60
C VAL A 4 2.24 -29.13 12.66
N ASN A 5 1.24 -29.97 12.94
CA ASN A 5 -0.03 -29.95 12.21
C ASN A 5 -0.94 -28.88 12.83
N ILE A 6 -1.48 -28.00 12.00
CA ILE A 6 -2.46 -26.99 12.40
C ILE A 6 -3.71 -27.13 11.55
N ALA A 7 -4.87 -26.91 12.17
CA ALA A 7 -6.11 -26.73 11.44
C ALA A 7 -6.31 -25.24 11.13
N VAL A 8 -6.64 -24.93 9.89
CA VAL A 8 -6.95 -23.56 9.45
C VAL A 8 -8.33 -23.53 8.81
N LYS A 9 -9.00 -22.37 8.86
CA LYS A 9 -10.25 -22.16 8.14
C LYS A 9 -10.03 -22.34 6.64
N LYS A 10 -11.06 -22.80 5.93
CA LYS A 10 -11.01 -23.00 4.48
C LYS A 10 -10.64 -21.72 3.73
N GLU A 11 -11.15 -20.55 4.14
CA GLU A 11 -10.78 -19.28 3.49
C GLU A 11 -9.29 -18.95 3.66
N ALA A 12 -8.73 -19.22 4.85
CA ALA A 12 -7.32 -19.01 5.13
C ALA A 12 -6.43 -19.98 4.30
N TYR A 13 -6.89 -21.21 4.11
CA TYR A 13 -6.21 -22.19 3.26
C TYR A 13 -6.17 -21.75 1.79
N GLU A 14 -7.31 -21.35 1.22
CA GLU A 14 -7.37 -20.88 -0.17
C GLU A 14 -6.54 -19.61 -0.37
N PHE A 15 -6.54 -18.72 0.63
CA PHE A 15 -5.68 -17.54 0.63
C PHE A 15 -4.20 -17.93 0.58
N LEU A 16 -3.73 -18.80 1.47
CA LEU A 16 -2.35 -19.29 1.47
C LEU A 16 -1.98 -19.98 0.15
N LYS A 17 -2.93 -20.73 -0.43
CA LYS A 17 -2.76 -21.42 -1.72
C LYS A 17 -2.57 -20.44 -2.87
N SER A 18 -3.33 -19.35 -2.91
CA SER A 18 -3.19 -18.31 -3.95
C SER A 18 -1.83 -17.58 -3.90
N LEU A 19 -1.19 -17.56 -2.73
CA LEU A 19 0.09 -16.89 -2.50
C LEU A 19 1.30 -17.79 -2.72
N LYS A 20 1.10 -19.11 -2.68
CA LYS A 20 2.15 -20.10 -2.82
C LYS A 20 2.52 -20.25 -4.31
N SER A 21 3.78 -19.92 -4.66
CA SER A 21 4.34 -20.32 -5.96
C SER A 21 4.73 -21.81 -5.95
N ASP A 22 4.84 -22.43 -7.13
CA ASP A 22 5.11 -23.88 -7.24
C ASP A 22 6.38 -24.32 -6.50
N SER A 23 7.39 -23.44 -6.45
CA SER A 23 8.67 -23.65 -5.77
C SER A 23 8.67 -23.41 -4.24
N LYS A 24 7.60 -22.88 -3.65
CA LYS A 24 7.56 -22.51 -2.22
C LYS A 24 6.66 -23.43 -1.41
N SER A 25 7.03 -23.69 -0.15
CA SER A 25 6.17 -24.34 0.83
C SER A 25 5.25 -23.34 1.54
N PHE A 26 4.19 -23.83 2.18
CA PHE A 26 3.33 -22.98 3.01
C PHE A 26 4.09 -22.37 4.19
N SER A 27 5.07 -23.09 4.73
CA SER A 27 5.94 -22.59 5.80
C SER A 27 6.75 -21.39 5.33
N ASP A 28 7.28 -21.42 4.10
CA ASP A 28 8.05 -20.31 3.52
C ASP A 28 7.18 -19.06 3.36
N VAL A 29 5.94 -19.24 2.89
CA VAL A 29 4.97 -18.14 2.76
C VAL A 29 4.69 -17.50 4.13
N ILE A 30 4.46 -18.31 5.17
CA ILE A 30 4.20 -17.81 6.53
C ILE A 30 5.42 -17.06 7.09
N LEU A 31 6.63 -17.56 6.85
CA LEU A 31 7.87 -16.92 7.30
C LEU A 31 8.14 -15.61 6.56
N GLU A 32 7.89 -15.54 5.25
CA GLU A 32 7.99 -14.29 4.48
C GLU A 32 7.06 -13.22 5.07
N PHE A 33 5.86 -13.59 5.53
CA PHE A 33 4.97 -12.66 6.23
C PHE A 33 5.54 -12.20 7.58
N LYS A 34 6.18 -13.09 8.34
CA LYS A 34 6.78 -12.78 9.63
C LYS A 34 7.94 -11.80 9.48
N GLU A 35 8.84 -12.03 8.52
CA GLU A 35 10.00 -11.17 8.26
C GLU A 35 9.58 -9.80 7.72
N ARG A 36 8.48 -9.73 6.97
CA ARG A 36 7.99 -8.48 6.36
C ARG A 36 7.05 -7.64 7.24
N LYS A 37 6.71 -8.09 8.46
CA LYS A 37 5.82 -7.38 9.40
C LYS A 37 6.34 -6.02 9.90
N GLY A 38 7.54 -5.59 9.51
CA GLY A 38 8.09 -4.30 9.87
C GLY A 38 7.55 -3.09 9.09
N ASN A 39 6.88 -3.24 7.94
CA ASN A 39 6.46 -2.06 7.17
C ASN A 39 5.20 -2.31 6.31
N LYS A 40 4.18 -1.46 6.48
CA LYS A 40 2.89 -1.50 5.74
C LYS A 40 3.07 -1.56 4.22
N GLU A 41 4.15 -0.96 3.71
CA GLU A 41 4.50 -0.96 2.28
C GLU A 41 4.78 -2.36 1.72
N ASN A 42 5.32 -3.28 2.52
CA ASN A 42 5.65 -4.63 2.06
C ASN A 42 4.41 -5.51 1.89
N ILE A 43 3.35 -5.24 2.63
CA ILE A 43 2.06 -5.93 2.49
C ILE A 43 1.43 -5.56 1.14
N LEU A 44 1.42 -4.28 0.76
CA LEU A 44 0.89 -3.80 -0.52
C LEU A 44 1.68 -4.33 -1.73
N LYS A 45 3.00 -4.48 -1.60
CA LYS A 45 3.84 -5.14 -2.61
C LYS A 45 3.53 -6.63 -2.77
N PHE A 46 3.16 -7.30 -1.68
CA PHE A 46 2.84 -8.72 -1.68
C PHE A 46 1.48 -9.05 -2.31
N PHE A 47 0.47 -8.19 -2.12
CA PHE A 47 -0.86 -8.32 -2.74
C PHE A 47 -0.90 -8.09 -4.27
N GLY A 48 0.26 -8.00 -4.95
CA GLY A 48 0.34 -7.83 -6.40
C GLY A 48 -0.01 -6.43 -6.91
N ILE A 49 -0.64 -5.58 -6.08
CA ILE A 49 -1.03 -4.19 -6.40
C ILE A 49 0.17 -3.35 -6.85
N LEU A 50 1.37 -3.68 -6.37
CA LEU A 50 2.61 -2.94 -6.67
C LEU A 50 3.70 -3.81 -7.32
N LYS A 51 3.36 -4.97 -7.90
CA LYS A 51 4.36 -5.99 -8.29
C LYS A 51 5.40 -5.49 -9.31
N ASN A 52 5.12 -4.45 -10.09
CA ASN A 52 6.00 -4.04 -11.20
C ASN A 52 6.51 -2.59 -11.20
N ASN A 53 6.13 -1.70 -10.28
CA ASN A 53 6.37 -0.28 -10.54
C ASN A 53 6.78 0.52 -9.29
N ASN A 54 8.03 0.36 -8.85
CA ASN A 54 8.69 1.38 -8.03
C ASN A 54 8.62 2.77 -8.70
N ILE A 55 8.57 2.80 -10.05
CA ILE A 55 8.36 4.01 -10.86
C ILE A 55 6.97 4.61 -10.60
N LEU A 56 5.88 3.84 -10.71
CA LEU A 56 4.51 4.32 -10.46
C LEU A 56 4.32 4.85 -9.03
N LEU A 57 4.99 4.27 -8.04
CA LEU A 57 4.92 4.74 -6.66
C LEU A 57 5.55 6.14 -6.53
N SER A 58 6.75 6.31 -7.09
CA SER A 58 7.43 7.62 -7.10
C SER A 58 6.65 8.67 -7.91
N GLU A 59 5.98 8.25 -8.97
CA GLU A 59 5.20 9.10 -9.86
C GLU A 59 3.85 9.48 -9.23
N ALA A 60 3.19 8.54 -8.57
CA ALA A 60 1.99 8.78 -7.78
C ALA A 60 2.28 9.75 -6.62
N GLU A 61 3.40 9.60 -5.92
CA GLU A 61 3.83 10.53 -4.88
C GLU A 61 4.11 11.93 -5.43
N ARG A 62 4.80 12.02 -6.58
CA ARG A 62 5.04 13.31 -7.27
C ARG A 62 3.74 13.98 -7.68
N ASN A 63 2.80 13.22 -8.24
CA ASN A 63 1.49 13.72 -8.66
C ASN A 63 0.68 14.21 -7.46
N MET A 64 0.69 13.46 -6.34
CA MET A 64 0.04 13.87 -5.10
C MET A 64 0.63 15.18 -4.54
N LYS A 65 1.97 15.31 -4.55
CA LYS A 65 2.66 16.53 -4.12
C LYS A 65 2.38 17.73 -5.02
N ARG A 66 2.19 17.53 -6.33
CA ARG A 66 1.77 18.61 -7.25
C ARG A 66 0.34 19.02 -6.97
N PHE A 67 -0.57 18.06 -6.90
CA PHE A 67 -1.97 18.30 -6.61
C PHE A 67 -2.17 19.10 -5.31
N ARG A 68 -1.49 18.71 -4.22
CA ARG A 68 -1.58 19.43 -2.94
C ARG A 68 -1.12 20.88 -3.06
N ARG A 69 0.00 21.14 -3.75
CA ARG A 69 0.50 22.50 -3.97
C ARG A 69 -0.47 23.36 -4.77
N ASP A 70 -1.04 22.81 -5.84
CA ASP A 70 -1.99 23.54 -6.68
C ASP A 70 -3.30 23.81 -5.95
N PHE A 71 -3.77 22.84 -5.15
CA PHE A 71 -4.92 23.01 -4.30
C PHE A 71 -4.72 24.11 -3.25
N GLU A 72 -3.59 24.11 -2.54
CA GLU A 72 -3.26 25.16 -1.56
C GLU A 72 -3.16 26.55 -2.20
N LYS A 73 -2.63 26.65 -3.43
CA LYS A 73 -2.61 27.92 -4.17
C LYS A 73 -4.02 28.42 -4.46
N ARG A 74 -4.90 27.53 -4.93
CA ARG A 74 -6.31 27.87 -5.20
C ARG A 74 -7.03 28.31 -3.94
N VAL A 75 -6.90 27.56 -2.85
CA VAL A 75 -7.52 27.89 -1.56
C VAL A 75 -7.06 29.26 -1.05
N ARG A 76 -5.74 29.54 -1.09
CA ARG A 76 -5.20 30.85 -0.71
C ARG A 76 -5.72 31.98 -1.59
N HIS A 77 -5.76 31.77 -2.90
CA HIS A 77 -6.26 32.77 -3.83
C HIS A 77 -7.75 33.08 -3.58
N THR A 78 -8.56 32.04 -3.37
CA THR A 78 -9.98 32.20 -3.02
C THR A 78 -10.15 32.93 -1.68
N ALA A 79 -9.34 32.61 -0.67
CA ALA A 79 -9.40 33.29 0.63
C ALA A 79 -9.10 34.80 0.51
N LEU A 80 -8.09 35.19 -0.28
CA LEU A 80 -7.75 36.60 -0.52
C LEU A 80 -8.88 37.35 -1.25
N ILE A 81 -9.54 36.72 -2.21
CA ILE A 81 -10.69 37.31 -2.90
C ILE A 81 -11.85 37.53 -1.93
N MET A 82 -12.13 36.54 -1.08
CA MET A 82 -13.19 36.63 -0.07
C MET A 82 -12.91 37.73 0.95
N GLU A 83 -11.66 37.86 1.42
CA GLU A 83 -11.24 38.92 2.34
C GLU A 83 -11.36 40.31 1.71
N LYS A 84 -10.92 40.47 0.46
CA LYS A 84 -11.01 41.73 -0.29
C LYS A 84 -12.46 42.16 -0.54
N ASN A 85 -13.36 41.21 -0.75
CA ASN A 85 -14.80 41.47 -0.89
C ASN A 85 -15.49 41.72 0.46
N ARG A 86 -14.87 41.38 1.59
CA ARG A 86 -15.39 41.65 2.95
C ARG A 86 -15.05 43.05 3.47
N LEU A 87 -14.03 43.67 2.89
CA LEU A 87 -13.51 45.00 3.25
C LEU A 87 -14.03 46.12 2.33
N LYS A 88 -14.84 45.77 1.32
CA LYS A 88 -15.64 46.68 0.50
C LYS A 88 -17.06 46.73 1.02
#